data_AF-A0A9D7FVR6-F1
#
_entry.id   AF-A0A9D7FVR6-F1
#
_cell.length_a   1.000
_cell.length_b   1.000
_cell.length_c   1.000
_cell.angle_alpha   90.00
_cell.angle_beta   90.00
_cell.angle_gamma   90.00
#
_symmetry.space_group_name_H-M   'P 1'
#
loop_
_entity.id
_entity.type
_entity.pdbx_description
1 polymer ?
#
loop_
_entity_poly.entity_id
_entity_poly.type
_entity_poly.pdbx_seq_one_letter_code
_entity_poly.pdbx_strand_id
1 'polypeptide(L)'
;MGLFSGFSDLMEGGSEQYYDSIRTPDPEAMKIKLEEYVQQGLITPEEAQVALQDPSAMEAIVSDPSLKEAQMSALGGLQDVAESGGLDANAKARMNDIAKSEGIRERGAREAILGNAAQKGTSGSGLEFLSQLKNQQEGADRVSDRDTQVAADAESRALDALINSGNLAGNIRGQDFSEASKIAQAKDAINAFNTSNRNQTNMWNVGNRNDAQRMNLNSGQSIANANVDNRNKAQIQNKALPQQTFENKLTLARAKSGANETDAERRRRGVGDIEGAMGSMVGAFV
;
A
#
# COMPACT_ATOMS: atom_id res chain seq x y z
N MET A 1 -54.32 48.60 93.81
CA MET A 1 -54.11 49.50 92.66
C MET A 1 -52.73 49.21 92.08
N GLY A 2 -52.63 48.38 91.03
CA GLY A 2 -51.32 48.07 90.42
C GLY A 2 -51.32 46.84 89.50
N LEU A 3 -52.23 46.74 88.53
CA LEU A 3 -52.33 45.59 87.61
C LEU A 3 -52.53 45.96 86.13
N PHE A 4 -52.02 47.11 85.66
CA PHE A 4 -52.15 47.50 84.23
C PHE A 4 -50.94 48.27 83.68
N SER A 5 -49.71 47.80 83.92
CA SER A 5 -48.50 48.38 83.30
C SER A 5 -47.73 47.41 82.38
N GLY A 6 -48.23 46.18 82.14
CA GLY A 6 -47.48 45.12 81.46
C GLY A 6 -47.92 44.76 80.04
N PHE A 7 -48.94 45.40 79.46
CA PHE A 7 -49.49 45.00 78.16
C PHE A 7 -49.09 45.92 76.98
N SER A 8 -48.46 47.07 77.25
CA SER A 8 -48.00 47.98 76.20
C SER A 8 -46.66 47.55 75.58
N ASP A 9 -45.80 46.89 76.35
CA ASP A 9 -44.41 46.62 75.96
C ASP A 9 -44.24 45.35 75.09
N LEU A 10 -45.27 44.48 75.02
CA LEU A 10 -45.20 43.22 74.27
C LEU A 10 -45.68 43.34 72.81
N MET A 11 -46.26 44.48 72.42
CA MET A 11 -46.79 44.74 71.08
C MET A 11 -45.97 45.79 70.30
N GLU A 12 -44.84 46.26 70.84
CA GLU A 12 -44.03 47.31 70.19
C GLU A 12 -42.78 46.75 69.47
N GLY A 13 -42.29 45.56 69.84
CA GLY A 13 -41.04 44.98 69.30
C GLY A 13 -41.14 43.93 68.18
N GLY A 14 -42.36 43.48 67.83
CA GLY A 14 -42.55 42.31 66.96
C GLY A 14 -42.37 42.55 65.46
N SER A 15 -42.69 43.77 64.98
CA SER A 15 -42.58 44.13 63.56
C SER A 15 -41.17 44.60 63.20
N GLU A 16 -40.51 45.38 64.05
CA GLU A 16 -39.14 45.87 63.79
C GLU A 16 -38.12 44.72 63.69
N GLN A 17 -38.22 43.69 64.54
CA GLN A 17 -37.28 42.56 64.52
C GLN A 17 -37.45 41.64 63.31
N TYR A 18 -38.67 41.51 62.76
CA TYR A 18 -38.92 40.62 61.64
C TYR A 18 -38.26 41.13 60.35
N TYR A 19 -38.34 42.43 60.09
CA TYR A 19 -37.76 43.02 58.88
C TYR A 19 -36.24 43.21 58.95
N ASP A 20 -35.64 43.31 60.14
CA ASP A 20 -34.17 43.39 60.29
C ASP A 20 -33.44 42.06 60.09
N SER A 21 -34.15 40.94 60.18
CA SER A 21 -33.63 39.60 59.89
C SER A 21 -33.57 39.27 58.38
N ILE A 22 -34.24 40.04 57.52
CA ILE A 22 -34.27 39.81 56.07
C ILE A 22 -33.02 40.42 55.44
N ARG A 23 -32.03 39.56 55.14
CA ARG A 23 -30.80 39.94 54.44
C ARG A 23 -30.96 39.74 52.94
N THR A 24 -30.54 40.71 52.13
CA THR A 24 -30.44 40.51 50.68
C THR A 24 -29.32 39.52 50.36
N PRO A 25 -29.49 38.60 49.39
CA PRO A 25 -28.47 37.62 49.01
C PRO A 25 -27.12 38.28 48.64
N ASP A 26 -26.01 37.58 48.94
CA ASP A 26 -24.64 38.05 48.67
C ASP A 26 -24.32 37.95 47.15
N PRO A 27 -23.93 39.06 46.49
CA PRO A 27 -23.58 39.07 45.07
C PRO A 27 -22.50 38.09 44.65
N GLU A 28 -21.52 37.80 45.51
CA GLU A 28 -20.43 36.87 45.19
C GLU A 28 -20.92 35.42 45.11
N ALA A 29 -21.88 35.04 45.96
CA ALA A 29 -22.48 33.70 45.96
C ALA A 29 -23.44 33.45 44.79
N MET A 30 -23.87 34.52 44.09
CA MET A 30 -24.80 34.44 42.95
C MET A 30 -24.10 34.39 41.58
N LYS A 31 -22.76 34.52 41.54
CA LYS A 31 -22.01 34.45 40.28
C LYS A 31 -22.06 33.05 39.67
N ILE A 32 -22.32 32.99 38.36
CA ILE A 32 -22.35 31.71 37.64
C ILE A 32 -20.92 31.22 37.41
N LYS A 33 -20.63 29.99 37.85
CA LYS A 33 -19.40 29.27 37.53
C LYS A 33 -19.59 28.50 36.23
N LEU A 34 -18.83 28.86 35.20
CA LEU A 34 -18.97 28.29 33.86
C LEU A 34 -18.07 27.06 33.67
N GLU A 35 -18.63 25.98 33.13
CA GLU A 35 -17.90 24.83 32.59
C GLU A 35 -17.82 24.94 31.06
N GLU A 36 -16.64 24.68 30.50
CA GLU A 36 -16.38 24.83 29.06
C GLU A 36 -16.57 23.50 28.32
N TYR A 37 -17.14 23.57 27.11
CA TYR A 37 -17.21 22.43 26.22
C TYR A 37 -15.80 22.03 25.78
N VAL A 38 -15.55 20.72 25.73
CA VAL A 38 -14.28 20.12 25.24
C VAL A 38 -14.59 19.07 24.18
N GLN A 39 -13.69 18.93 23.21
CA GLN A 39 -13.85 17.93 22.16
C GLN A 39 -13.58 16.53 22.72
N GLN A 40 -14.57 15.64 22.68
CA GLN A 40 -14.50 14.31 23.30
C GLN A 40 -13.82 13.23 22.42
N GLY A 41 -13.38 13.58 21.20
CA GLY A 41 -12.65 12.69 20.31
C GLY A 41 -12.19 13.36 19.01
N LEU A 42 -11.10 12.85 18.43
CA LEU A 42 -10.57 13.26 17.13
C LEU A 42 -10.90 12.19 16.09
N ILE A 43 -11.43 12.59 14.93
CA ILE A 43 -11.59 11.66 13.82
C ILE A 43 -10.20 11.36 13.26
N THR A 44 -9.78 10.09 13.33
CA THR A 44 -8.56 9.57 12.71
C THR A 44 -8.96 8.57 11.62
N PRO A 45 -8.70 8.85 10.34
CA PRO A 45 -9.10 7.93 9.28
C PRO A 45 -8.18 6.72 9.21
N GLU A 46 -8.75 5.55 8.99
CA GLU A 46 -8.02 4.32 8.69
C GLU A 46 -7.42 4.37 7.27
N GLU A 47 -6.17 3.93 7.15
CA GLU A 47 -5.47 3.92 5.87
C GLU A 47 -5.81 2.65 5.07
N ALA A 48 -6.27 2.82 3.84
CA ALA A 48 -6.39 1.70 2.91
C ALA A 48 -4.99 1.17 2.59
N GLN A 49 -4.82 -0.15 2.68
CA GLN A 49 -3.62 -0.85 2.27
C GLN A 49 -3.77 -1.36 0.84
N VAL A 50 -2.70 -1.24 0.06
CA VAL A 50 -2.64 -1.80 -1.28
C VAL A 50 -2.32 -3.29 -1.17
N ALA A 51 -3.27 -4.15 -1.54
CA ALA A 51 -2.96 -5.54 -1.82
C ALA A 51 -2.18 -5.59 -3.15
N LEU A 52 -0.89 -5.90 -3.08
CA LEU A 52 -0.08 -6.14 -4.27
C LEU A 52 -0.55 -7.43 -4.93
N GLN A 53 -0.78 -7.39 -6.24
CA GLN A 53 -1.16 -8.58 -6.97
C GLN A 53 0.02 -9.55 -7.00
N ASP A 54 -0.23 -10.83 -6.74
CA ASP A 54 0.77 -11.88 -6.83
C ASP A 54 1.39 -11.95 -8.24
N PRO A 55 2.66 -12.40 -8.36
CA PRO A 55 3.33 -12.54 -9.65
C PRO A 55 2.45 -13.32 -10.63
N SER A 56 2.29 -12.78 -11.84
CA SER A 56 1.35 -13.35 -12.81
C SER A 56 1.73 -14.78 -13.18
N ALA A 57 0.75 -15.58 -13.62
CA ALA A 57 0.99 -16.94 -14.12
C ALA A 57 2.02 -17.00 -15.28
N MET A 58 2.31 -15.88 -15.95
CA MET A 58 3.36 -15.76 -16.96
C MET A 58 4.78 -15.74 -16.38
N GLU A 59 4.98 -15.26 -15.15
CA GLU A 59 6.27 -15.44 -14.44
C GLU A 59 6.49 -16.89 -14.02
N ALA A 60 5.41 -17.69 -13.92
CA ALA A 60 5.47 -19.11 -13.61
C ALA A 60 5.60 -20.01 -14.87
N ILE A 61 5.62 -19.44 -16.08
CA ILE A 61 5.98 -20.19 -17.29
C ILE A 61 7.48 -20.42 -17.24
N VAL A 62 7.86 -21.53 -16.64
CA VAL A 62 9.22 -22.06 -16.73
C VAL A 62 9.36 -22.68 -18.11
N SER A 63 10.08 -22.00 -18.99
CA SER A 63 10.60 -22.61 -20.23
C SER A 63 11.27 -23.92 -19.86
N ASP A 64 10.82 -25.04 -20.44
CA ASP A 64 11.36 -26.36 -20.11
C ASP A 64 12.87 -26.38 -20.40
N PRO A 65 13.73 -26.42 -19.37
CA PRO A 65 15.17 -26.31 -19.56
C PRO A 65 15.72 -27.47 -20.40
N SER A 66 15.06 -28.64 -20.32
CA SER A 66 15.48 -29.85 -21.02
C SER A 66 15.32 -29.72 -22.54
N LEU A 67 14.28 -29.03 -23.01
CA LEU A 67 14.05 -28.80 -24.43
C LEU A 67 15.12 -27.85 -25.00
N LYS A 68 15.44 -26.78 -24.26
CA LYS A 68 16.49 -25.84 -24.64
C LYS A 68 17.86 -26.52 -24.68
N GLU A 69 18.16 -27.34 -23.69
CA GLU A 69 19.40 -28.12 -23.65
C GLU A 69 19.50 -29.09 -24.83
N ALA A 70 18.41 -29.80 -25.17
CA ALA A 70 18.35 -30.67 -26.34
C ALA A 70 18.56 -29.90 -27.66
N GLN A 71 17.95 -28.73 -27.81
CA GLN A 71 18.14 -27.86 -28.98
C GLN A 71 19.59 -27.35 -29.10
N MET A 72 20.21 -26.97 -27.97
CA MET A 72 21.62 -26.54 -27.93
C MET A 72 22.58 -27.70 -28.19
N SER A 73 22.28 -28.90 -27.69
CA SER A 73 23.05 -30.10 -27.96
C SER A 73 22.96 -30.50 -29.44
N ALA A 74 21.78 -30.43 -30.04
CA ALA A 74 21.60 -30.68 -31.48
C ALA A 74 22.35 -29.65 -32.34
N LEU A 75 22.32 -28.37 -31.93
CA LEU A 75 23.09 -27.30 -32.58
C LEU A 75 24.60 -27.57 -32.49
N GLY A 76 25.11 -27.95 -31.32
CA GLY A 76 26.50 -28.32 -31.12
C GLY A 76 26.92 -29.50 -32.00
N GLY A 77 26.10 -30.55 -32.06
CA GLY A 77 26.38 -31.70 -32.94
C GLY A 77 26.42 -31.33 -34.43
N LEU A 78 25.56 -30.41 -34.90
CA LEU A 78 25.60 -29.92 -36.28
C LEU A 78 26.85 -29.06 -36.55
N GLN A 79 27.27 -28.27 -35.56
CA GLN A 79 28.51 -27.49 -35.63
C GLN A 79 29.74 -28.40 -35.69
N ASP A 80 29.81 -29.42 -34.85
CA ASP A 80 30.90 -30.41 -34.86
C ASP A 80 31.02 -31.12 -36.21
N VAL A 81 29.88 -31.47 -36.83
CA VAL A 81 29.87 -32.07 -38.18
C VAL A 81 30.40 -31.09 -39.22
N ALA A 82 29.98 -29.81 -39.16
CA ALA A 82 30.49 -28.78 -40.06
C ALA A 82 31.99 -28.52 -39.86
N GLU A 83 32.46 -28.43 -38.61
CA GLU A 83 33.87 -28.21 -38.25
C GLU A 83 34.77 -29.37 -38.63
N SER A 84 34.25 -30.61 -38.55
CA SER A 84 34.96 -31.80 -39.03
C SER A 84 34.99 -31.93 -40.57
N GLY A 85 34.49 -30.94 -41.31
CA GLY A 85 34.41 -30.99 -42.77
C GLY A 85 33.44 -32.06 -43.28
N GLY A 86 32.45 -32.45 -42.46
CA GLY A 86 31.44 -33.46 -42.79
C GLY A 86 31.90 -34.91 -42.69
N LEU A 87 33.10 -35.14 -42.16
CA LEU A 87 33.64 -36.45 -41.83
C LEU A 87 33.06 -36.97 -40.51
N ASP A 88 31.79 -37.33 -40.56
CA ASP A 88 31.09 -37.99 -39.46
C ASP A 88 31.57 -39.45 -39.24
N ALA A 89 31.08 -40.09 -38.18
CA ALA A 89 31.43 -41.49 -37.86
C ALA A 89 31.09 -42.45 -39.02
N ASN A 90 30.03 -42.17 -39.79
CA ASN A 90 29.67 -42.94 -40.98
C ASN A 90 30.65 -42.77 -42.13
N ALA A 91 31.15 -41.55 -42.37
CA ALA A 91 32.16 -41.27 -43.38
C ALA A 91 33.46 -42.01 -43.05
N LYS A 92 33.90 -41.95 -41.79
CA LYS A 92 35.07 -42.69 -41.30
C LYS A 92 34.91 -44.21 -41.43
N ALA A 93 33.71 -44.73 -41.15
CA ALA A 93 33.41 -46.15 -41.35
C ALA A 93 33.51 -46.55 -42.83
N ARG A 94 32.95 -45.75 -43.74
CA ARG A 94 33.06 -45.99 -45.20
C ARG A 94 34.49 -45.91 -45.69
N MET A 95 35.30 -44.96 -45.24
CA MET A 95 36.72 -44.90 -45.60
C MET A 95 37.46 -46.17 -45.17
N ASN A 96 37.18 -46.69 -43.97
CA ASN A 96 37.75 -47.95 -43.50
C ASN A 96 37.31 -49.16 -44.36
N ASP A 97 36.05 -49.19 -44.79
CA ASP A 97 35.56 -50.24 -45.68
C ASP A 97 36.18 -50.16 -47.07
N ILE A 98 36.34 -48.94 -47.62
CA ILE A 98 37.04 -48.70 -48.88
C ILE A 98 38.49 -49.19 -48.78
N ALA A 99 39.20 -48.79 -47.73
CA ALA A 99 40.59 -49.20 -47.48
C ALA A 99 40.72 -50.74 -47.36
N LYS A 100 39.81 -51.40 -46.65
CA LYS A 100 39.77 -52.88 -46.57
C LYS A 100 39.52 -53.52 -47.92
N SER A 101 38.55 -53.00 -48.69
CA SER A 101 38.18 -53.55 -49.99
C SER A 101 39.34 -53.46 -51.00
N GLU A 102 40.07 -52.34 -50.99
CA GLU A 102 41.25 -52.14 -51.84
C GLU A 102 42.41 -53.04 -51.39
N GLY A 103 42.65 -53.21 -50.09
CA GLY A 103 43.67 -54.15 -49.60
C GLY A 103 43.38 -55.63 -49.95
N ILE A 104 42.11 -56.02 -50.10
CA ILE A 104 41.74 -57.35 -50.60
C ILE A 104 42.01 -57.45 -52.11
N ARG A 105 41.62 -56.43 -52.88
CA ARG A 105 41.84 -56.39 -54.34
C ARG A 105 43.32 -56.35 -54.70
N GLU A 106 44.12 -55.55 -54.01
CA GLU A 106 45.56 -55.44 -54.23
C GLU A 106 46.26 -56.79 -53.98
N ARG A 107 45.86 -57.51 -52.93
CA ARG A 107 46.36 -58.87 -52.67
C ARG A 107 45.99 -59.84 -53.78
N GLY A 108 44.73 -59.91 -54.17
CA GLY A 108 44.29 -60.79 -55.27
C GLY A 108 44.96 -60.44 -56.61
N ALA A 109 45.15 -59.15 -56.89
CA ALA A 109 45.84 -58.68 -58.09
C ALA A 109 47.33 -59.05 -58.08
N ARG A 110 48.02 -58.94 -56.93
CA ARG A 110 49.40 -59.41 -56.76
C ARG A 110 49.52 -60.91 -56.93
N GLU A 111 48.64 -61.70 -56.32
CA GLU A 111 48.62 -63.16 -56.46
C GLU A 111 48.39 -63.59 -57.90
N ALA A 112 47.50 -62.89 -58.62
CA ALA A 112 47.25 -63.14 -60.04
C ALA A 112 48.47 -62.80 -60.92
N ILE A 113 49.19 -61.70 -60.63
CA ILE A 113 50.45 -61.37 -61.32
C ILE A 113 51.49 -62.46 -61.07
N LEU A 114 51.69 -62.84 -59.81
CA LEU A 114 52.63 -63.89 -59.41
C LEU A 114 52.31 -65.23 -60.06
N GLY A 115 51.04 -65.64 -60.06
CA GLY A 115 50.58 -66.87 -60.70
C GLY A 115 50.82 -66.87 -62.21
N ASN A 116 50.52 -65.75 -62.90
CA ASN A 116 50.78 -65.60 -64.33
C ASN A 116 52.29 -65.57 -64.65
N ALA A 117 53.09 -64.89 -63.85
CA ALA A 117 54.54 -64.81 -64.03
C ALA A 117 55.20 -66.17 -63.78
N ALA A 118 54.75 -66.91 -62.77
CA ALA A 118 55.19 -68.28 -62.50
C ALA A 118 54.82 -69.24 -63.65
N GLN A 119 53.59 -69.17 -64.17
CA GLN A 119 53.16 -69.98 -65.32
C GLN A 119 53.97 -69.69 -66.59
N LYS A 120 54.37 -68.44 -66.80
CA LYS A 120 55.19 -68.03 -67.95
C LYS A 120 56.68 -68.25 -67.74
N GLY A 121 57.11 -68.72 -66.57
CA GLY A 121 58.52 -68.87 -66.22
C GLY A 121 59.28 -67.55 -66.08
N THR A 122 58.56 -66.42 -65.99
CA THR A 122 59.12 -65.07 -65.86
C THR A 122 59.09 -64.56 -64.42
N SER A 123 58.88 -65.44 -63.45
CA SER A 123 58.87 -65.09 -62.03
C SER A 123 60.22 -64.52 -61.60
N GLY A 124 60.20 -63.42 -60.86
CA GLY A 124 61.39 -62.68 -60.44
C GLY A 124 62.02 -61.80 -61.52
N SER A 125 61.45 -61.74 -62.73
CA SER A 125 61.95 -60.88 -63.81
C SER A 125 61.46 -59.44 -63.69
N GLY A 126 62.14 -58.50 -64.35
CA GLY A 126 61.71 -57.09 -64.42
C GLY A 126 60.30 -56.88 -65.00
N LEU A 127 59.78 -57.87 -65.74
CA LEU A 127 58.41 -57.89 -66.28
C LEU A 127 57.34 -58.10 -65.19
N GLU A 128 57.65 -58.92 -64.18
CA GLU A 128 56.81 -59.08 -62.99
C GLU A 128 56.81 -57.79 -62.17
N PHE A 129 57.98 -57.20 -61.94
CA PHE A 129 58.13 -55.94 -61.21
C PHE A 129 57.37 -54.79 -61.89
N LEU A 130 57.49 -54.64 -63.21
CA LEU A 130 56.72 -53.64 -63.98
C LEU A 130 55.21 -53.86 -63.88
N SER A 131 54.76 -55.12 -63.89
CA SER A 131 53.33 -55.45 -63.76
C SER A 131 52.80 -55.11 -62.37
N GLN A 132 53.56 -55.39 -61.31
CA GLN A 132 53.22 -54.99 -59.94
C GLN A 132 53.21 -53.47 -59.78
N LEU A 133 54.19 -52.77 -60.34
CA LEU A 133 54.31 -51.31 -60.26
C LEU A 133 53.18 -50.62 -61.02
N LYS A 134 52.81 -51.12 -62.20
CA LYS A 134 51.63 -50.65 -62.95
C LYS A 134 50.34 -50.85 -62.14
N ASN A 135 50.15 -52.01 -61.51
CA ASN A 135 48.98 -52.28 -60.68
C ASN A 135 48.91 -51.40 -59.44
N GLN A 136 50.05 -51.10 -58.81
CA GLN A 136 50.15 -50.13 -57.73
C GLN A 136 49.77 -48.72 -58.18
N GLN A 137 50.23 -48.30 -59.35
CA GLN A 137 49.93 -46.97 -59.91
C GLN A 137 48.42 -46.82 -60.22
N GLU A 138 47.81 -47.80 -60.88
CA GLU A 138 46.36 -47.82 -61.12
C GLU A 138 45.55 -47.92 -59.82
N GLY A 139 46.09 -48.59 -58.79
CA GLY A 139 45.49 -48.63 -57.46
C GLY A 139 45.50 -47.27 -56.77
N ALA A 140 46.63 -46.56 -56.84
CA ALA A 140 46.77 -45.22 -56.27
C ALA A 140 45.82 -44.21 -56.94
N ASP A 141 45.69 -44.24 -58.27
CA ASP A 141 44.76 -43.37 -59.01
C ASP A 141 43.30 -43.60 -58.57
N ARG A 142 42.87 -44.88 -58.45
CA ARG A 142 41.51 -45.22 -57.99
C ARG A 142 41.23 -44.80 -56.55
N VAL A 143 42.22 -44.91 -55.66
CA VAL A 143 42.09 -44.46 -54.27
C VAL A 143 41.97 -42.94 -54.24
N SER A 144 42.79 -42.22 -55.01
CA SER A 144 42.73 -40.76 -55.13
C SER A 144 41.36 -40.27 -55.64
N ASP A 145 40.81 -40.92 -56.66
CA ASP A 145 39.47 -40.57 -57.19
C ASP A 145 38.37 -40.76 -56.13
N ARG A 146 38.45 -41.85 -55.35
CA ARG A 146 37.50 -42.13 -54.28
C ARG A 146 37.65 -41.20 -53.09
N ASP A 147 38.89 -40.88 -52.71
CA ASP A 147 39.15 -39.93 -51.63
C ASP A 147 38.61 -38.54 -52.00
N THR A 148 38.75 -38.13 -53.26
CA THR A 148 38.15 -36.90 -53.79
C THR A 148 36.62 -36.95 -53.73
N GLN A 149 36.02 -38.09 -54.09
CA GLN A 149 34.57 -38.26 -54.01
C GLN A 149 34.05 -38.24 -52.56
N VAL A 150 34.75 -38.90 -51.63
CA VAL A 150 34.43 -38.86 -50.19
C VAL A 150 34.59 -37.45 -49.62
N ALA A 151 35.62 -36.72 -50.04
CA ALA A 151 35.82 -35.33 -49.64
C ALA A 151 34.68 -34.42 -50.15
N ALA A 152 34.25 -34.58 -51.41
CA ALA A 152 33.13 -33.84 -51.97
C ALA A 152 31.80 -34.16 -51.23
N ASP A 153 31.54 -35.44 -50.95
CA ASP A 153 30.36 -35.87 -50.19
C ASP A 153 30.40 -35.37 -48.73
N ALA A 154 31.60 -35.27 -48.14
CA ALA A 154 31.79 -34.73 -46.81
C ALA A 154 31.57 -33.21 -46.80
N GLU A 155 32.12 -32.47 -47.76
CA GLU A 155 31.93 -31.03 -47.89
C GLU A 155 30.45 -30.67 -48.10
N SER A 156 29.72 -31.42 -48.93
CA SER A 156 28.27 -31.23 -49.09
C SER A 156 27.52 -31.41 -47.76
N ARG A 157 27.87 -32.44 -46.97
CA ARG A 157 27.26 -32.67 -45.65
C ARG A 157 27.62 -31.59 -44.63
N ALA A 158 28.85 -31.09 -44.68
CA ALA A 158 29.30 -29.98 -43.84
C ALA A 158 28.49 -28.72 -44.14
N LEU A 159 28.28 -28.41 -45.42
CA LEU A 159 27.47 -27.28 -45.87
C LEU A 159 26.01 -27.41 -45.44
N ASP A 160 25.41 -28.60 -45.63
CA ASP A 160 24.04 -28.87 -45.21
C ASP A 160 23.87 -28.74 -43.69
N ALA A 161 24.84 -29.26 -42.92
CA ALA A 161 24.86 -29.13 -41.47
C ALA A 161 24.97 -27.66 -41.04
N LEU A 162 25.81 -26.86 -41.72
CA LEU A 162 25.98 -25.44 -41.46
C LEU A 162 24.69 -24.65 -41.75
N ILE A 163 24.01 -24.92 -42.86
CA ILE A 163 22.74 -24.29 -43.22
C ILE A 163 21.67 -24.62 -42.18
N ASN A 164 21.55 -25.90 -41.81
CA ASN A 164 20.60 -26.34 -40.79
C ASN A 164 20.90 -25.74 -39.42
N SER A 165 22.18 -25.65 -39.04
CA SER A 165 22.66 -24.99 -37.83
C SER A 165 22.28 -23.51 -37.81
N GLY A 166 22.48 -22.78 -38.92
CA GLY A 166 22.08 -21.38 -39.04
C GLY A 166 20.57 -21.17 -38.89
N ASN A 167 19.76 -22.02 -39.53
CA ASN A 167 18.29 -21.97 -39.41
C ASN A 167 17.82 -22.29 -37.98
N LEU A 168 18.39 -23.32 -37.35
CA LEU A 168 18.07 -23.70 -35.98
C LEU A 168 18.45 -22.60 -34.99
N ALA A 169 19.66 -22.03 -35.12
CA ALA A 169 20.10 -20.91 -34.29
C ALA A 169 19.21 -19.67 -34.44
N GLY A 170 18.73 -19.39 -35.66
CA GLY A 170 17.75 -18.34 -35.92
C GLY A 170 16.42 -18.58 -35.19
N ASN A 171 15.90 -19.82 -35.26
CA ASN A 171 14.66 -20.21 -34.58
C ASN A 171 14.78 -20.14 -33.05
N ILE A 172 15.89 -20.65 -32.48
CA ILE A 172 16.16 -20.58 -31.03
C ILE A 172 16.18 -19.12 -30.56
N ARG A 173 16.91 -18.24 -31.26
CA ARG A 173 16.97 -16.81 -30.90
C ARG A 173 15.61 -16.13 -31.03
N GLY A 174 14.84 -16.45 -32.06
CA GLY A 174 13.48 -15.92 -32.25
C GLY A 174 12.53 -16.33 -31.13
N GLN A 175 12.62 -17.58 -30.68
CA GLN A 175 11.83 -18.10 -29.55
C GLN A 175 12.24 -17.43 -28.24
N ASP A 176 13.55 -17.40 -27.92
CA ASP A 176 14.09 -16.74 -26.73
C ASP A 176 13.68 -15.27 -26.66
N PHE A 177 13.78 -14.54 -27.78
CA PHE A 177 13.37 -13.13 -27.84
C PHE A 177 11.86 -12.96 -27.65
N SER A 178 11.04 -13.80 -28.28
CA SER A 178 9.58 -13.73 -28.15
C SER A 178 9.14 -14.01 -26.71
N GLU A 179 9.75 -15.00 -26.06
CA GLU A 179 9.48 -15.35 -24.67
C GLU A 179 9.91 -14.21 -23.72
N ALA A 180 11.15 -13.73 -23.85
CA ALA A 180 11.65 -12.62 -23.04
C ALA A 180 10.82 -11.34 -23.23
N SER A 181 10.42 -11.03 -24.46
CA SER A 181 9.57 -9.87 -24.78
C SER A 181 8.20 -9.96 -24.10
N LYS A 182 7.55 -11.14 -24.14
CA LYS A 182 6.26 -11.36 -23.45
C LYS A 182 6.38 -11.26 -21.94
N ILE A 183 7.45 -11.80 -21.36
CA ILE A 183 7.72 -11.70 -19.91
C ILE A 183 7.94 -10.23 -19.52
N ALA A 184 8.74 -9.48 -20.28
CA ALA A 184 8.98 -8.06 -20.04
C ALA A 184 7.67 -7.25 -20.13
N GLN A 185 6.87 -7.46 -21.17
CA GLN A 185 5.56 -6.81 -21.33
C GLN A 185 4.62 -7.11 -20.16
N ALA A 186 4.57 -8.36 -19.70
CA ALA A 186 3.77 -8.75 -18.55
C ALA A 186 4.24 -8.04 -17.26
N LYS A 187 5.56 -8.00 -17.02
CA LYS A 187 6.15 -7.29 -15.88
C LYS A 187 5.84 -5.80 -15.90
N ASP A 188 5.97 -5.16 -17.06
CA ASP A 188 5.67 -3.74 -17.22
C ASP A 188 4.19 -3.45 -16.96
N ALA A 189 3.28 -4.30 -17.46
CA ALA A 189 1.85 -4.18 -17.19
C ALA A 189 1.50 -4.32 -15.70
N ILE A 190 2.09 -5.30 -15.02
CA ILE A 190 1.90 -5.51 -13.56
C ILE A 190 2.46 -4.31 -12.78
N ASN A 191 3.64 -3.83 -13.15
CA ASN A 191 4.26 -2.66 -12.51
C ASN A 191 3.42 -1.39 -12.69
N ALA A 192 2.89 -1.17 -13.90
CA ALA A 192 1.99 -0.06 -14.19
C ALA A 192 0.69 -0.17 -13.38
N PHE A 193 0.09 -1.36 -13.30
CA PHE A 193 -1.10 -1.61 -12.50
C PHE A 193 -0.87 -1.38 -11.01
N ASN A 194 0.20 -1.96 -10.44
CA ASN A 194 0.57 -1.80 -9.04
C ASN A 194 0.87 -0.33 -8.70
N THR A 195 1.55 0.40 -9.60
CA THR A 195 1.82 1.83 -9.44
C THR A 195 0.54 2.65 -9.48
N SER A 196 -0.36 2.36 -10.41
CA SER A 196 -1.68 2.99 -10.50
C SER A 196 -2.50 2.78 -9.22
N ASN A 197 -2.56 1.54 -8.72
CA ASN A 197 -3.27 1.21 -7.49
C ASN A 197 -2.66 1.91 -6.27
N ARG A 198 -1.33 1.94 -6.15
CA ARG A 198 -0.65 2.70 -5.08
C ARG A 198 -1.01 4.17 -5.12
N ASN A 199 -1.00 4.78 -6.31
CA ASN A 199 -1.37 6.19 -6.46
C ASN A 199 -2.82 6.44 -6.08
N GLN A 200 -3.75 5.57 -6.49
CA GLN A 200 -5.16 5.69 -6.16
C GLN A 200 -5.41 5.55 -4.65
N THR A 201 -4.80 4.56 -4.01
CA THR A 201 -4.88 4.38 -2.55
C THR A 201 -4.27 5.55 -1.80
N ASN A 202 -3.14 6.08 -2.26
CA ASN A 202 -2.54 7.27 -1.67
C ASN A 202 -3.46 8.49 -1.80
N MET A 203 -4.08 8.70 -2.96
CA MET A 203 -5.06 9.78 -3.15
C MET A 203 -6.26 9.62 -2.21
N TRP A 204 -6.75 8.40 -2.03
CA TRP A 204 -7.86 8.12 -1.11
C TRP A 204 -7.48 8.37 0.35
N ASN A 205 -6.32 7.89 0.78
CA ASN A 205 -5.79 8.11 2.14
C ASN A 205 -5.58 9.61 2.42
N VAL A 206 -5.03 10.36 1.47
CA VAL A 206 -4.85 11.82 1.59
C VAL A 206 -6.20 12.54 1.66
N GLY A 207 -7.16 12.16 0.81
CA GLY A 207 -8.52 12.72 0.84
C GLY A 207 -9.18 12.52 2.21
N ASN A 208 -9.15 11.30 2.72
CA ASN A 208 -9.73 10.97 4.03
C ASN A 208 -9.05 11.72 5.18
N ARG A 209 -7.72 11.84 5.15
CA ARG A 209 -6.96 12.65 6.14
C ARG A 209 -7.37 14.11 6.10
N ASN A 210 -7.49 14.71 4.92
CA ASN A 210 -7.88 16.11 4.77
C ASN A 210 -9.32 16.34 5.27
N ASP A 211 -10.24 15.43 4.96
CA ASP A 211 -11.63 15.52 5.40
C ASP A 211 -11.75 15.38 6.93
N ALA A 212 -11.04 14.42 7.52
CA ALA A 212 -10.98 14.26 8.97
C ALA A 212 -10.40 15.50 9.66
N GLN A 213 -9.31 16.07 9.13
CA GLN A 213 -8.72 17.33 9.62
C GLN A 213 -9.71 18.49 9.54
N ARG A 214 -10.44 18.63 8.42
CA ARG A 214 -11.47 19.67 8.25
C ARG A 214 -12.58 19.52 9.27
N MET A 215 -13.06 18.30 9.52
CA MET A 215 -14.09 18.04 10.53
C MET A 215 -13.60 18.35 11.96
N ASN A 216 -12.38 17.93 12.30
CA ASN A 216 -11.78 18.21 13.60
C ASN A 216 -11.61 19.73 13.83
N LEU A 217 -11.14 20.47 12.82
CA LEU A 217 -11.00 21.92 12.89
C LEU A 217 -12.36 22.62 13.07
N ASN A 218 -13.37 22.22 12.28
CA ASN A 218 -14.71 22.79 12.38
C ASN A 218 -15.37 22.50 13.75
N SER A 219 -15.18 21.29 14.28
CA SER A 219 -15.67 20.92 15.61
C SER A 219 -14.98 21.74 16.69
N GLY A 220 -13.65 21.84 16.64
CA GLY A 220 -12.86 22.68 17.56
C GLY A 220 -13.27 24.15 17.52
N GLN A 221 -13.49 24.71 16.32
CA GLN A 221 -13.94 26.10 16.16
C GLN A 221 -15.36 26.31 16.70
N SER A 222 -16.28 25.38 16.46
CA SER A 222 -17.66 25.45 16.98
C SER A 222 -17.68 25.40 18.51
N ILE A 223 -16.86 24.53 19.11
CA ILE A 223 -16.69 24.45 20.57
C ILE A 223 -16.11 25.75 21.12
N ALA A 224 -15.07 26.30 20.47
CA ALA A 224 -14.48 27.57 20.87
C ALA A 224 -15.50 28.72 20.83
N ASN A 225 -16.29 28.82 19.76
CA ASN A 225 -17.35 29.82 19.63
C ASN A 225 -18.42 29.65 20.73
N ALA A 226 -18.87 28.42 20.98
CA ALA A 226 -19.84 28.13 22.04
C ALA A 226 -19.31 28.51 23.44
N ASN A 227 -18.03 28.26 23.70
CA ASN A 227 -17.38 28.64 24.96
C ASN A 227 -17.31 30.16 25.12
N VAL A 228 -16.95 30.89 24.06
CA VAL A 228 -16.93 32.36 24.06
C VAL A 228 -18.33 32.93 24.30
N ASP A 229 -19.34 32.41 23.61
CA ASP A 229 -20.73 32.83 23.80
C ASP A 229 -21.22 32.56 25.22
N ASN A 230 -20.89 31.40 25.78
CA ASN A 230 -21.21 31.06 27.16
C ASN A 230 -20.51 31.98 28.16
N ARG A 231 -19.22 32.30 27.95
CA ARG A 231 -18.51 33.29 28.78
C ARG A 231 -19.17 34.66 28.71
N ASN A 232 -19.54 35.12 27.51
CA ASN A 232 -20.21 36.39 27.32
C ASN A 232 -21.57 36.43 28.03
N LYS A 233 -22.38 35.37 27.92
CA LYS A 233 -23.65 35.24 28.63
C LYS A 233 -23.47 35.25 30.15
N ALA A 234 -22.52 34.47 30.67
CA ALA A 234 -22.20 34.45 32.09
C ALA A 234 -21.74 35.84 32.58
N GLN A 235 -20.93 36.57 31.79
CA GLN A 235 -20.53 37.93 32.13
C GLN A 235 -21.71 38.91 32.15
N ILE A 236 -22.64 38.83 31.20
CA ILE A 236 -23.85 39.67 31.17
C ILE A 236 -24.70 39.40 32.41
N GLN A 237 -24.96 38.13 32.73
CA GLN A 237 -25.73 37.75 33.91
C GLN A 237 -25.02 38.21 35.21
N ASN A 238 -23.71 37.99 35.31
CA ASN A 238 -22.93 38.44 36.46
C ASN A 238 -22.90 39.97 36.60
N LYS A 239 -22.94 40.73 35.49
CA LYS A 239 -23.04 42.20 35.50
C LYS A 239 -24.45 42.72 35.80
N ALA A 240 -25.50 41.92 35.57
CA ALA A 240 -26.86 42.25 35.95
C ALA A 240 -27.13 42.00 37.46
N LEU A 241 -26.37 41.11 38.10
CA LEU A 241 -26.50 40.80 39.53
C LEU A 241 -26.39 42.04 40.45
N PRO A 242 -25.44 42.99 40.27
CA PRO A 242 -25.40 44.23 41.05
C PRO A 242 -26.68 45.07 40.92
N GLN A 243 -27.26 45.17 39.73
CA GLN A 243 -28.52 45.90 39.51
C GLN A 243 -29.67 45.20 40.21
N GLN A 244 -29.80 43.89 40.05
CA GLN A 244 -30.83 43.11 40.75
C GLN A 244 -30.65 43.18 42.28
N THR A 245 -29.41 43.15 42.76
CA THR A 245 -29.11 43.31 44.19
C THR A 245 -29.52 44.69 44.68
N PHE A 246 -29.26 45.73 43.88
CA PHE A 246 -29.69 47.10 44.19
C PHE A 246 -31.22 47.22 44.21
N GLU A 247 -31.92 46.66 43.22
CA GLU A 247 -33.39 46.61 43.18
C GLU A 247 -33.97 45.84 44.36
N ASN A 248 -33.36 44.72 44.74
CA ASN A 248 -33.74 43.93 45.91
C ASN A 248 -33.55 44.74 47.20
N LYS A 249 -32.42 45.46 47.34
CA LYS A 249 -32.17 46.36 48.48
C LYS A 249 -33.16 47.52 48.52
N LEU A 250 -33.49 48.12 47.38
CA LEU A 250 -34.46 49.21 47.27
C LEU A 250 -35.88 48.75 47.58
N THR A 251 -36.27 47.58 47.09
CA THR A 251 -37.59 46.98 47.36
C THR A 251 -37.71 46.63 48.84
N LEU A 252 -36.67 46.05 49.43
CA LEU A 252 -36.61 45.81 50.87
C LEU A 252 -36.71 47.11 51.67
N ALA A 253 -35.99 48.16 51.27
CA ALA A 253 -36.06 49.47 51.92
C ALA A 253 -37.46 50.10 51.81
N ARG A 254 -38.12 50.01 50.64
CA ARG A 254 -39.51 50.47 50.47
C ARG A 254 -40.49 49.67 51.32
N ALA A 255 -40.33 48.34 51.39
CA ALA A 255 -41.15 47.49 52.23
C ALA A 255 -40.98 47.84 53.72
N LYS A 256 -39.74 48.07 54.18
CA LYS A 256 -39.45 48.57 55.54
C LYS A 256 -40.10 49.93 55.79
N SER A 257 -39.97 50.87 54.85
CA SER A 257 -40.56 52.22 54.98
C SER A 257 -42.08 52.19 55.06
N GLY A 258 -42.75 51.42 54.19
CA GLY A 258 -44.21 51.28 54.22
C GLY A 258 -44.72 50.54 55.46
N ALA A 259 -43.95 49.59 55.99
CA ALA A 259 -44.24 48.96 57.28
C ALA A 259 -44.15 49.98 58.43
N ASN A 260 -43.11 50.83 58.43
CA ASN A 260 -42.94 51.89 59.43
C ASN A 260 -44.04 52.96 59.33
N GLU A 261 -44.49 53.34 58.13
CA GLU A 261 -45.62 54.25 57.95
C GLU A 261 -46.93 53.64 58.45
N THR A 262 -47.16 52.35 58.17
CA THR A 262 -48.33 51.62 58.66
C THR A 262 -48.31 51.53 60.19
N ASP A 263 -47.14 51.30 60.79
CA ASP A 263 -46.97 51.27 62.24
C ASP A 263 -47.17 52.65 62.87
N ALA A 264 -46.62 53.70 62.26
CA ALA A 264 -46.82 55.08 62.67
C ALA A 264 -48.30 55.52 62.57
N GLU A 265 -49.03 55.08 61.54
CA GLU A 265 -50.47 55.31 61.42
C GLU A 265 -51.28 54.57 62.48
N ARG A 266 -50.91 53.32 62.81
CA ARG A 266 -51.53 52.57 63.91
C ARG A 266 -51.29 53.25 65.24
N ARG A 267 -50.08 53.77 65.49
CA ARG A 267 -49.78 54.54 66.70
C ARG A 267 -50.58 55.83 66.75
N ARG A 268 -50.72 56.57 65.64
CA ARG A 268 -51.57 57.78 65.61
C ARG A 268 -53.05 57.46 65.84
N ARG A 269 -53.58 56.38 65.27
CA ARG A 269 -54.96 55.93 65.53
C ARG A 269 -55.15 55.46 66.97
N GLY A 270 -54.20 54.70 67.51
CA GLY A 270 -54.23 54.28 68.92
C GLY A 270 -54.15 55.46 69.89
N VAL A 271 -53.34 56.48 69.59
CA VAL A 271 -53.29 57.72 70.39
C VAL A 271 -54.58 58.54 70.23
N GLY A 272 -55.16 58.61 69.03
CA GLY A 272 -56.46 59.26 68.80
C GLY A 272 -57.63 58.54 69.50
N ASP A 273 -57.60 57.21 69.58
CA ASP A 273 -58.58 56.42 70.32
C ASP A 273 -58.41 56.56 71.84
N ILE A 274 -57.17 56.74 72.33
CA ILE A 274 -56.89 57.03 73.74
C ILE A 274 -57.31 58.46 74.10
N GLU A 275 -57.06 59.47 73.25
CA GLU A 275 -57.55 60.83 73.45
C GLU A 275 -59.08 60.91 73.35
N GLY A 276 -59.71 60.16 72.44
CA GLY A 276 -61.17 60.03 72.34
C GLY A 276 -61.79 59.32 73.54
N ALA A 277 -61.13 58.30 74.09
CA ALA A 277 -61.58 57.59 75.29
C ALA A 277 -61.36 58.42 76.58
N MET A 278 -60.29 59.22 76.65
CA MET A 278 -60.10 60.17 77.77
C MET A 278 -61.06 61.37 77.68
N GLY A 279 -61.35 61.86 76.47
CA GLY A 279 -62.34 62.92 76.25
C GLY A 279 -63.75 62.51 76.64
N SER A 280 -64.14 61.25 76.40
CA SER A 280 -65.47 60.74 76.81
C SER A 280 -65.58 60.45 78.31
N MET A 281 -64.47 60.14 79.00
CA MET A 281 -64.48 59.98 80.46
C MET A 281 -64.48 61.32 81.21
N VAL A 282 -63.89 62.39 80.64
CA VAL A 282 -63.93 63.73 81.25
C VAL A 282 -65.26 64.45 80.95
N GLY A 283 -65.91 64.16 79.82
CA GLY A 283 -67.23 64.70 79.47
C GLY A 283 -68.43 64.08 80.21
N ALA A 284 -68.21 63.06 81.05
CA ALA A 284 -69.27 62.42 81.85
C ALA A 284 -69.39 62.97 83.29
N PHE A 285 -68.63 64.02 83.66
CA PHE A 285 -68.60 64.59 85.02
C PHE A 285 -68.77 66.13 85.10
N VAL A 286 -69.33 66.77 84.07
CA VAL A 286 -69.81 68.16 84.10
C VAL A 286 -71.16 68.24 83.39
#